data_AF-A0A4R1KU49-F1
#
_entry.id   AF-A0A4R1KU49-F1
#
_cell.length_a   1.000
_cell.length_b   1.000
_cell.length_c   1.000
_cell.angle_alpha   90.00
_cell.angle_beta   90.00
_cell.angle_gamma   90.00
#
_symmetry.space_group_name_H-M   'P 1'
#
loop_
_entity.id
_entity.type
_entity.pdbx_description
1 polymer ?
#
loop_
_entity_poly.entity_id
_entity_poly.type
_entity_poly.pdbx_seq_one_letter_code
_entity_poly.pdbx_strand_id
1 'polypeptide(L)'
;MRIKLIVLAFLCCTTTLLAQYERGTINYLDGTKAKGFIKHKNFGGVKFKVSENSKPVSLDYSDISGYDITDAFYRYKKLKNKSPILLELIAIGRINLYQLNGYNPGLVDGNGNFNGFGAGSYSLFYIEKDNELIKLGTKFKKSHLKYLSSCVDLIDKIETKELKRKEVYKIVEYYNRNCF
;
A
#
# COMPACT_ATOMS: atom_id res chain seq x y z
N MET A 1 37.43 49.70 4.00
CA MET A 1 36.17 49.13 4.54
C MET A 1 36.05 47.68 4.12
N ARG A 2 35.98 46.77 5.09
CA ARG A 2 36.03 45.31 4.89
C ARG A 2 34.63 44.80 4.51
N ILE A 3 34.40 44.54 3.22
CA ILE A 3 33.26 43.73 2.76
C ILE A 3 33.70 42.27 2.81
N LYS A 4 33.69 41.67 4.01
CA LYS A 4 33.78 40.22 4.20
C LYS A 4 32.99 39.88 5.45
N LEU A 5 32.20 38.80 5.39
CA LEU A 5 31.34 38.24 6.44
C LEU A 5 30.02 38.96 6.72
N ILE A 6 29.04 38.86 5.84
CA ILE A 6 27.62 38.81 6.27
C ILE A 6 26.93 37.67 5.49
N VAL A 7 26.83 36.54 6.19
CA VAL A 7 25.66 35.64 6.22
C VAL A 7 25.49 34.68 5.04
N LEU A 8 26.41 33.72 5.01
CA LEU A 8 26.14 32.33 4.64
C LEU A 8 25.22 31.68 5.70
N ALA A 9 23.93 32.07 5.76
CA ALA A 9 22.95 31.48 6.68
C ALA A 9 21.55 31.33 6.06
N PHE A 10 21.48 30.95 4.79
CA PHE A 10 20.21 30.62 4.12
C PHE A 10 20.25 29.22 3.53
N LEU A 11 20.77 28.25 4.28
CA LEU A 11 20.85 26.85 3.85
C LEU A 11 20.60 25.89 5.02
N CYS A 12 19.48 26.07 5.74
CA CYS A 12 19.06 25.10 6.76
C CYS A 12 17.53 25.12 6.98
N CYS A 13 16.75 25.12 5.89
CA CYS A 13 15.28 25.03 5.96
C CYS A 13 14.70 23.93 5.06
N THR A 14 15.48 22.90 4.78
CA THR A 14 14.98 21.64 4.21
C THR A 14 15.55 20.56 5.12
N THR A 15 14.80 20.03 6.08
CA THR A 15 14.13 18.74 5.88
C THR A 15 13.40 18.37 7.16
N THR A 16 12.13 18.73 7.27
CA THR A 16 11.19 17.95 8.07
C THR A 16 9.97 17.65 7.20
N LEU A 17 10.15 16.78 6.20
CA LEU A 17 9.04 16.00 5.65
C LEU A 17 8.57 15.00 6.73
N LEU A 18 8.11 15.52 7.87
CA LEU A 18 7.37 14.73 8.83
C LEU A 18 6.03 14.46 8.18
N ALA A 19 5.71 13.18 7.93
CA ALA A 19 4.42 12.74 7.39
C ALA A 19 3.29 13.61 7.94
N GLN A 20 2.70 14.42 7.07
CA GLN A 20 1.74 15.44 7.46
C GLN A 20 0.38 14.79 7.67
N TYR A 21 -0.48 15.45 8.42
CA TYR A 21 -1.87 15.03 8.51
C TYR A 21 -2.56 15.38 7.20
N GLU A 22 -3.29 14.42 6.63
CA GLU A 22 -4.04 14.57 5.39
C GLU A 22 -5.53 14.41 5.67
N ARG A 23 -6.39 15.07 4.91
CA ARG A 23 -7.84 14.89 5.05
C ARG A 23 -8.22 13.49 4.60
N GLY A 24 -9.08 12.84 5.37
CA GLY A 24 -9.52 11.49 5.07
C GLY A 24 -10.73 11.06 5.88
N THR A 25 -11.11 9.81 5.67
CA THR A 25 -12.24 9.16 6.35
C THR A 25 -11.76 7.88 7.01
N ILE A 26 -12.04 7.73 8.31
CA ILE A 26 -11.90 6.48 9.04
C ILE A 26 -13.13 5.61 8.76
N ASN A 27 -12.91 4.31 8.52
CA ASN A 27 -13.95 3.30 8.44
C ASN A 27 -13.85 2.40 9.68
N TYR A 28 -14.74 2.55 10.66
CA TYR A 28 -14.74 1.77 11.89
C TYR A 28 -15.18 0.31 11.64
N LEU A 29 -14.92 -0.58 12.60
CA LEU A 29 -15.31 -1.99 12.51
C LEU A 29 -16.83 -2.20 12.54
N ASP A 30 -17.57 -1.32 13.19
CA ASP A 30 -19.04 -1.32 13.23
C ASP A 30 -19.68 -0.79 11.93
N GLY A 31 -18.86 -0.39 10.95
CA GLY A 31 -19.30 0.17 9.67
C GLY A 31 -19.55 1.68 9.69
N THR A 32 -19.46 2.34 10.85
CA THR A 32 -19.56 3.80 10.94
C THR A 32 -18.32 4.47 10.32
N LYS A 33 -18.47 5.75 9.95
CA LYS A 33 -17.42 6.52 9.28
C LYS A 33 -17.22 7.88 9.93
N ALA A 34 -15.96 8.32 10.05
CA ALA A 34 -15.64 9.65 10.55
C ALA A 34 -14.67 10.37 9.62
N LYS A 35 -15.04 11.59 9.20
CA LYS A 35 -14.15 12.49 8.46
C LYS A 35 -13.23 13.22 9.42
N GLY A 36 -12.01 13.47 8.99
CA GLY A 36 -11.04 14.23 9.77
C GLY A 36 -9.67 14.22 9.11
N PHE A 37 -8.64 14.23 9.95
CA PHE A 37 -7.25 14.28 9.55
C PHE A 37 -6.54 13.01 9.99
N ILE A 38 -5.85 12.37 9.05
CA ILE A 38 -5.21 11.06 9.20
C ILE A 38 -3.71 11.24 9.02
N LYS A 39 -2.93 10.54 9.84
CA LYS A 39 -1.49 10.41 9.67
C LYS A 39 -1.09 8.95 9.81
N HIS A 40 -0.41 8.42 8.79
CA HIS A 40 0.09 7.04 8.79
C HIS A 40 1.17 6.82 9.86
N LYS A 41 1.21 5.62 10.44
CA LYS A 41 2.26 5.21 11.39
C LYS A 41 3.15 4.13 10.77
N ASN A 42 4.45 4.25 10.99
CA ASN A 42 5.45 3.31 10.45
C ASN A 42 5.25 1.84 10.90
N PHE A 43 4.63 1.60 12.05
CA PHE A 43 4.44 0.26 12.63
C PHE A 43 3.00 -0.23 12.57
N GLY A 44 2.20 0.33 11.66
CA GLY A 44 0.78 0.02 11.52
C GLY A 44 -0.11 0.93 12.37
N GLY A 45 -1.36 1.05 11.92
CA GLY A 45 -2.33 1.98 12.47
C GLY A 45 -2.17 3.39 11.93
N VAL A 46 -3.03 4.27 12.44
CA VAL A 46 -3.06 5.69 12.09
C VAL A 46 -3.18 6.54 13.34
N LYS A 47 -2.81 7.82 13.22
CA LYS A 47 -3.29 8.87 14.11
C LYS A 47 -4.45 9.58 13.43
N PHE A 48 -5.56 9.73 14.14
CA PHE A 48 -6.76 10.40 13.66
C PHE A 48 -7.12 11.58 14.55
N LYS A 49 -7.52 12.71 13.96
CA LYS A 49 -8.11 13.83 14.69
C LYS A 49 -9.30 14.40 13.90
N VAL A 50 -10.40 14.72 14.58
CA VAL A 50 -11.63 15.18 13.93
C VAL A 50 -11.45 16.56 13.29
N SER A 51 -10.70 17.45 13.94
CA SER A 51 -10.32 18.77 13.43
C SER A 51 -8.83 19.03 13.63
N GLU A 52 -8.30 20.09 13.01
CA GLU A 52 -6.87 20.43 13.10
C GLU A 52 -6.38 20.63 14.55
N ASN A 53 -7.24 21.20 15.39
CA ASN A 53 -6.96 21.51 16.80
C ASN A 53 -7.35 20.38 17.76
N SER A 54 -7.99 19.32 17.27
CA SER A 54 -8.38 18.18 18.11
C SER A 54 -7.15 17.37 18.51
N LYS A 55 -7.19 16.80 19.73
CA LYS A 55 -6.16 15.84 20.17
C LYS A 55 -6.21 14.60 19.27
N PRO A 56 -5.05 14.09 18.81
CA PRO A 56 -5.01 12.90 17.98
C PRO A 56 -5.24 11.63 18.80
N VAL A 57 -6.04 10.72 18.26
CA VAL A 57 -6.28 9.38 18.79
C VAL A 57 -5.52 8.38 17.92
N SER A 58 -4.94 7.36 18.55
CA SER A 58 -4.28 6.25 17.88
C SER A 58 -5.30 5.18 17.57
N LEU A 59 -5.40 4.77 16.30
CA LEU A 59 -6.29 3.69 15.86
C LEU A 59 -5.49 2.61 15.13
N ASP A 60 -5.88 1.35 15.27
CA ASP A 60 -5.32 0.22 14.54
C ASP A 60 -6.37 -0.79 14.06
N TYR A 61 -5.95 -2.00 13.70
CA TYR A 61 -6.84 -3.04 13.17
C TYR A 61 -7.92 -3.52 14.16
N SER A 62 -7.75 -3.24 15.45
CA SER A 62 -8.74 -3.53 16.49
C SER A 62 -9.82 -2.46 16.61
N ASP A 63 -9.60 -1.27 16.04
CA ASP A 63 -10.54 -0.14 16.08
C ASP A 63 -11.24 0.07 14.73
N ILE A 64 -10.51 -0.13 13.62
CA ILE A 64 -10.95 0.28 12.28
C ILE A 64 -10.79 -0.85 11.26
N SER A 65 -11.71 -0.91 10.29
CA SER A 65 -11.57 -1.78 9.12
C SER A 65 -10.62 -1.19 8.07
N GLY A 66 -10.38 0.11 8.14
CA GLY A 66 -9.49 0.82 7.23
C GLY A 66 -9.72 2.32 7.23
N TYR A 67 -9.13 3.00 6.25
CA TYR A 67 -9.32 4.44 6.06
C TYR A 67 -9.11 4.84 4.60
N ASP A 68 -9.64 5.99 4.23
CA ASP A 68 -9.60 6.55 2.88
C ASP A 68 -8.99 7.95 2.93
N ILE A 69 -8.05 8.22 2.03
CA ILE A 69 -7.50 9.55 1.75
C ILE A 69 -7.77 9.87 0.27
N THR A 70 -7.51 11.10 -0.18
CA THR A 70 -7.93 11.63 -1.49
C THR A 70 -7.82 10.65 -2.65
N ASP A 71 -6.68 9.97 -2.80
CA ASP A 71 -6.39 9.08 -3.93
C ASP A 71 -5.98 7.66 -3.50
N ALA A 72 -6.21 7.28 -2.25
CA ALA A 72 -5.83 5.96 -1.76
C ALA A 72 -6.80 5.42 -0.70
N PHE A 73 -7.14 4.15 -0.86
CA PHE A 73 -8.08 3.44 -0.01
C PHE A 73 -7.32 2.34 0.72
N TYR A 74 -7.34 2.32 2.05
CA TYR A 74 -6.58 1.35 2.84
C TYR A 74 -7.52 0.45 3.63
N ARG A 75 -7.29 -0.86 3.59
CA ARG A 75 -8.13 -1.85 4.29
C ARG A 75 -7.25 -2.81 5.08
N TYR A 76 -7.64 -3.09 6.32
CA TYR A 76 -7.07 -4.19 7.07
C TYR A 76 -7.60 -5.51 6.52
N LYS A 77 -6.70 -6.40 6.14
CA LYS A 77 -7.03 -7.73 5.62
C LYS A 77 -6.23 -8.79 6.34
N LYS A 78 -6.85 -9.94 6.58
CA LYS A 78 -6.28 -11.04 7.34
C LYS A 78 -5.91 -12.20 6.41
N LEU A 79 -4.64 -12.58 6.41
CA LEU A 79 -4.23 -13.90 5.92
C LEU A 79 -4.54 -14.95 6.98
N LYS A 80 -4.87 -16.17 6.55
CA LYS A 80 -5.11 -17.30 7.45
C LYS A 80 -3.98 -17.41 8.50
N ASN A 81 -4.36 -17.44 9.77
CA ASN A 81 -3.47 -17.56 10.93
C ASN A 81 -2.40 -16.45 11.08
N LYS A 82 -2.66 -15.24 10.56
CA LYS A 82 -1.77 -14.07 10.76
C LYS A 82 -2.54 -12.88 11.32
N SER A 83 -1.82 -11.92 11.89
CA SER A 83 -2.39 -10.62 12.25
C SER A 83 -2.87 -9.88 10.98
N PRO A 84 -3.92 -9.05 11.08
CA PRO A 84 -4.34 -8.21 9.97
C PRO A 84 -3.19 -7.32 9.48
N ILE A 85 -3.08 -7.19 8.17
CA ILE A 85 -2.15 -6.29 7.50
C ILE A 85 -2.95 -5.18 6.81
N LEU A 86 -2.44 -3.95 6.86
CA LEU A 86 -3.04 -2.84 6.14
C LEU A 86 -2.57 -2.89 4.68
N LEU A 87 -3.51 -2.93 3.75
CA LEU A 87 -3.25 -2.97 2.32
C LEU A 87 -3.96 -1.81 1.62
N GLU A 88 -3.32 -1.26 0.61
CA GLU A 88 -3.95 -0.32 -0.32
C GLU A 88 -4.85 -1.09 -1.28
N LEU A 89 -6.10 -0.66 -1.44
CA LEU A 89 -7.09 -1.20 -2.37
C LEU A 89 -6.95 -0.48 -3.70
N ILE A 90 -6.50 -1.23 -4.69
CA ILE A 90 -6.11 -0.73 -6.00
C ILE A 90 -7.24 -0.87 -7.02
N ALA A 91 -7.96 -1.99 -6.99
CA ALA A 91 -9.08 -2.24 -7.89
C ALA A 91 -10.17 -3.02 -7.17
N ILE A 92 -11.41 -2.65 -7.42
CA ILE A 92 -12.61 -3.32 -6.91
C ILE A 92 -13.30 -4.03 -8.07
N GLY A 93 -13.81 -5.24 -7.82
CA GLY A 93 -14.59 -5.97 -8.81
C GLY A 93 -14.92 -7.38 -8.32
N ARG A 94 -15.04 -8.32 -9.27
CA ARG A 94 -15.21 -9.75 -8.98
C ARG A 94 -14.05 -10.32 -8.16
N ILE A 95 -12.85 -9.80 -8.42
CA ILE A 95 -11.71 -9.91 -7.50
C ILE A 95 -11.24 -8.51 -7.13
N ASN A 96 -10.96 -8.29 -5.86
CA ASN A 96 -10.33 -7.05 -5.42
C ASN A 96 -8.80 -7.20 -5.51
N LEU A 97 -8.12 -6.18 -6.01
CA LEU A 97 -6.65 -6.10 -6.01
C LEU A 97 -6.18 -5.21 -4.87
N TYR A 98 -5.22 -5.71 -4.12
CA TYR A 98 -4.57 -5.01 -3.04
C TYR A 98 -3.06 -4.93 -3.25
N GLN A 99 -2.43 -3.90 -2.68
CA GLN A 99 -1.00 -3.67 -2.72
C GLN A 99 -0.42 -3.34 -1.34
N LEU A 100 0.80 -3.82 -1.11
CA LEU A 100 1.67 -3.40 -0.03
C LEU A 100 2.99 -2.93 -0.63
N ASN A 101 3.31 -1.65 -0.43
CA ASN A 101 4.61 -1.10 -0.79
C ASN A 101 5.60 -1.31 0.35
N GLY A 102 6.81 -1.72 0.00
CA GLY A 102 7.93 -1.85 0.93
C GLY A 102 9.20 -1.24 0.35
N TYR A 103 10.17 -1.02 1.23
CA TYR A 103 11.50 -0.55 0.87
C TYR A 103 12.54 -1.52 1.45
N ASN A 104 13.46 -1.97 0.62
CA ASN A 104 14.65 -2.67 1.07
C ASN A 104 15.79 -1.66 1.14
N PRO A 105 16.41 -1.44 2.31
CA PRO A 105 17.59 -0.59 2.38
C PRO A 105 18.75 -1.14 1.54
N GLY A 106 18.87 -2.46 1.33
CA GLY A 106 20.04 -3.06 0.68
C GLY A 106 20.97 -3.70 1.72
N LEU A 107 22.10 -4.24 1.24
CA LEU A 107 23.02 -5.01 2.10
C LEU A 107 24.10 -4.12 2.71
N VAL A 108 24.35 -4.33 4.01
CA VAL A 108 25.56 -3.82 4.68
C VAL A 108 26.67 -4.84 4.45
N ASP A 109 27.83 -4.40 3.98
CA ASP A 109 28.98 -5.28 3.80
C ASP A 109 29.66 -5.66 5.13
N GLY A 110 30.63 -6.58 5.07
CA GLY A 110 31.35 -7.07 6.25
C GLY A 110 32.19 -6.01 6.98
N ASN A 111 32.39 -4.84 6.39
CA ASN A 111 33.08 -3.70 7.00
C ASN A 111 32.10 -2.66 7.56
N GLY A 112 30.79 -2.95 7.59
CA GLY A 112 29.78 -2.02 8.06
C GLY A 112 29.42 -0.93 7.04
N ASN A 113 29.93 -1.03 5.80
CA ASN A 113 29.66 -0.06 4.75
C ASN A 113 28.38 -0.42 4.01
N PHE A 114 27.54 0.59 3.76
CA PHE A 114 26.28 0.41 3.05
C PHE A 114 26.52 0.39 1.55
N ASN A 115 26.54 -0.79 0.96
CA ASN A 115 26.58 -0.93 -0.48
C ASN A 115 25.13 -0.99 -0.97
N GLY A 116 24.71 0.02 -1.74
CA GLY A 116 23.34 0.14 -2.28
C GLY A 116 22.87 -1.02 -3.19
N PHE A 117 23.64 -2.10 -3.26
CA PHE A 117 23.28 -3.34 -3.93
C PHE A 117 22.07 -3.97 -3.24
N GLY A 118 20.96 -4.08 -3.99
CA GLY A 118 19.69 -4.61 -3.47
C GLY A 118 18.80 -3.57 -2.78
N ALA A 119 19.21 -2.30 -2.73
CA ALA A 119 18.36 -1.21 -2.27
C ALA A 119 17.25 -0.92 -3.28
N GLY A 120 16.01 -0.76 -2.82
CA GLY A 120 14.91 -0.41 -3.72
C GLY A 120 13.52 -0.56 -3.11
N SER A 121 12.56 0.14 -3.71
CA SER A 121 11.15 -0.06 -3.44
C SER A 121 10.62 -1.31 -4.14
N TYR A 122 9.64 -1.96 -3.53
CA TYR A 122 8.93 -3.09 -4.12
C TYR A 122 7.45 -3.03 -3.77
N SER A 123 6.63 -3.61 -4.63
CA SER A 123 5.19 -3.75 -4.41
C SER A 123 4.84 -5.24 -4.35
N LEU A 124 4.16 -5.63 -3.27
CA LEU A 124 3.57 -6.95 -3.11
C LEU A 124 2.07 -6.87 -3.33
N PHE A 125 1.58 -7.70 -4.24
CA PHE A 125 0.17 -7.77 -4.59
C PHE A 125 -0.54 -8.91 -3.87
N TYR A 126 -1.81 -8.67 -3.60
CA TYR A 126 -2.76 -9.63 -3.05
C TYR A 126 -4.07 -9.52 -3.83
N ILE A 127 -4.75 -10.64 -4.01
CA ILE A 127 -6.14 -10.64 -4.52
C ILE A 127 -7.06 -11.11 -3.41
N GLU A 128 -8.27 -10.58 -3.38
CA GLU A 128 -9.36 -11.12 -2.59
C GLU A 128 -10.44 -11.64 -3.54
N LYS A 129 -10.80 -12.92 -3.36
CA LYS A 129 -11.86 -13.59 -4.10
C LYS A 129 -12.63 -14.47 -3.12
N ASP A 130 -13.96 -14.42 -3.16
CA ASP A 130 -14.83 -15.22 -2.29
C ASP A 130 -14.50 -15.08 -0.79
N ASN A 131 -14.19 -13.84 -0.36
CA ASN A 131 -13.72 -13.50 1.00
C ASN A 131 -12.39 -14.15 1.44
N GLU A 132 -11.64 -14.75 0.52
CA GLU A 132 -10.30 -15.28 0.77
C GLU A 132 -9.23 -14.31 0.23
N LEU A 133 -8.33 -13.86 1.10
CA LEU A 133 -7.17 -13.07 0.70
C LEU A 133 -5.99 -13.97 0.30
N ILE A 134 -5.48 -13.79 -0.91
CA ILE A 134 -4.41 -14.60 -1.50
C ILE A 134 -3.20 -13.71 -1.81
N LYS A 135 -2.03 -14.08 -1.28
CA LYS A 135 -0.77 -13.39 -1.57
C LYS A 135 -0.21 -13.79 -2.93
N LEU A 136 -0.12 -12.84 -3.86
CA LEU A 136 0.53 -13.06 -5.16
C LEU A 136 2.05 -12.88 -5.09
N GLY A 137 2.51 -11.86 -4.36
CA GLY A 137 3.89 -11.38 -4.43
C GLY A 137 4.03 -10.33 -5.54
N THR A 138 5.12 -10.33 -6.31
CA THR A 138 5.35 -9.31 -7.35
C THR A 138 4.71 -9.65 -8.70
N LYS A 139 4.15 -10.86 -8.85
CA LYS A 139 3.56 -11.35 -10.11
C LYS A 139 2.61 -12.52 -9.83
N PHE A 140 1.74 -12.84 -10.79
CA PHE A 140 1.01 -14.10 -10.79
C PHE A 140 1.97 -15.29 -10.94
N LYS A 141 1.76 -16.33 -10.14
CA LYS A 141 2.42 -17.64 -10.27
C LYS A 141 1.45 -18.61 -10.95
N LYS A 142 1.95 -19.72 -11.49
CA LYS A 142 1.08 -20.76 -12.08
C LYS A 142 -0.01 -21.22 -11.10
N SER A 143 0.34 -21.38 -9.82
CA SER A 143 -0.60 -21.76 -8.75
C SER A 143 -1.72 -20.74 -8.51
N HIS A 144 -1.57 -19.49 -8.94
CA HIS A 144 -2.59 -18.45 -8.78
C HIS A 144 -3.60 -18.44 -9.92
N LEU A 145 -3.31 -19.09 -11.06
CA LEU A 145 -4.20 -19.11 -12.21
C LEU A 145 -5.52 -19.83 -11.93
N LYS A 146 -5.54 -20.75 -10.96
CA LYS A 146 -6.78 -21.40 -10.49
C LYS A 146 -7.83 -20.40 -9.98
N TYR A 147 -7.44 -19.21 -9.53
CA TYR A 147 -8.37 -18.18 -9.08
C TYR A 147 -8.98 -17.39 -10.25
N LEU A 148 -8.41 -17.54 -11.45
CA LEU A 148 -8.85 -16.92 -12.71
C LEU A 148 -9.48 -17.97 -13.65
N SER A 149 -9.64 -19.22 -13.20
CA SER A 149 -10.04 -20.35 -14.05
C SER A 149 -11.42 -20.21 -14.70
N SER A 150 -12.28 -19.36 -14.13
CA SER A 150 -13.57 -19.01 -14.75
C SER A 150 -13.42 -18.18 -16.03
N CYS A 151 -12.20 -17.79 -16.42
CA CYS A 151 -11.94 -16.97 -17.59
C CYS A 151 -10.83 -17.57 -18.46
N VAL A 152 -11.23 -18.51 -19.32
CA VAL A 152 -10.30 -19.25 -20.20
C VAL A 152 -9.50 -18.31 -21.11
N ASP A 153 -10.15 -17.32 -21.73
CA ASP A 153 -9.47 -16.35 -22.59
C ASP A 153 -8.33 -15.59 -21.87
N LEU A 154 -8.56 -15.17 -20.62
CA LEU A 154 -7.50 -14.52 -19.83
C LEU A 154 -6.34 -15.47 -19.53
N ILE A 155 -6.63 -16.74 -19.23
CA ILE A 155 -5.58 -17.75 -19.02
C ILE A 155 -4.76 -17.91 -20.29
N ASP A 156 -5.41 -18.05 -21.44
CA ASP A 156 -4.74 -18.21 -22.73
C ASP A 156 -3.83 -17.00 -23.05
N LYS A 157 -4.32 -15.77 -22.80
CA LYS A 157 -3.51 -14.54 -22.94
C LYS A 157 -2.28 -14.54 -22.04
N ILE A 158 -2.39 -15.08 -20.83
CA ILE A 158 -1.26 -15.19 -19.89
C ILE A 158 -0.26 -16.27 -20.35
N GLU A 159 -0.75 -17.40 -20.87
CA GLU A 159 0.07 -18.54 -21.28
C GLU A 159 0.81 -18.27 -22.60
N THR A 160 0.15 -17.64 -23.55
CA THR A 160 0.73 -17.15 -24.82
C THR A 160 1.64 -15.93 -24.64
N LYS A 161 1.70 -15.36 -23.43
CA LYS A 161 2.49 -14.17 -23.05
C LYS A 161 2.03 -12.86 -23.71
N GLU A 162 0.81 -12.81 -24.25
CA GLU A 162 0.15 -11.55 -24.61
C GLU A 162 0.02 -10.64 -23.38
N LEU A 163 -0.35 -11.23 -22.23
CA LEU A 163 -0.29 -10.60 -20.91
C LEU A 163 0.81 -11.23 -20.05
N LYS A 164 1.80 -10.45 -19.64
CA LYS A 164 2.87 -10.95 -18.78
C LYS A 164 2.34 -11.08 -17.36
N ARG A 165 2.68 -12.18 -16.68
CA ARG A 165 2.30 -12.42 -15.26
C ARG A 165 2.67 -11.30 -14.27
N LYS A 166 3.64 -10.45 -14.61
CA LYS A 166 4.06 -9.28 -13.82
C LYS A 166 3.12 -8.07 -13.98
N GLU A 167 2.29 -8.05 -15.02
CA GLU A 167 1.31 -7.00 -15.29
C GLU A 167 0.05 -7.24 -14.45
N VAL A 168 0.23 -7.32 -13.13
CA VAL A 168 -0.81 -7.73 -12.16
C VAL A 168 -2.05 -6.86 -12.29
N TYR A 169 -1.88 -5.54 -12.38
CA TYR A 169 -2.98 -4.58 -12.59
C TYR A 169 -3.81 -4.90 -13.84
N LYS A 170 -3.15 -5.07 -14.99
CA LYS A 170 -3.83 -5.36 -16.26
C LYS A 170 -4.58 -6.69 -16.23
N ILE A 171 -3.98 -7.70 -15.60
CA ILE A 171 -4.61 -9.03 -15.46
C ILE A 171 -5.90 -8.91 -14.63
N VAL A 172 -5.85 -8.24 -13.47
CA VAL A 172 -7.04 -8.10 -12.61
C VAL A 172 -8.09 -7.19 -13.24
N GLU A 173 -7.67 -6.09 -13.86
CA GLU A 173 -8.57 -5.20 -14.59
C GLU A 173 -9.28 -5.94 -15.73
N TYR A 174 -8.53 -6.71 -16.52
CA TYR A 174 -9.10 -7.53 -17.58
C TYR A 174 -10.13 -8.52 -17.02
N TYR A 175 -9.77 -9.24 -15.93
CA TYR A 175 -10.67 -10.20 -15.30
C TYR A 175 -11.98 -9.55 -14.85
N ASN A 176 -11.88 -8.41 -14.15
CA ASN A 176 -13.04 -7.70 -13.61
C ASN A 176 -13.95 -7.11 -14.69
N ARG A 177 -13.42 -6.78 -15.87
CA ARG A 177 -14.19 -6.18 -16.97
C ARG A 177 -14.78 -7.18 -17.96
N ASN A 178 -14.10 -8.30 -18.21
CA ASN A 178 -14.42 -9.18 -19.35
C ASN A 178 -14.88 -10.58 -18.95
N CYS A 179 -14.71 -11.01 -17.70
CA CYS A 179 -15.00 -12.38 -17.29
C CYS A 179 -16.32 -12.44 -16.51
N PHE A 180 -17.29 -13.21 -17.01
CA PHE A 180 -18.66 -13.30 -16.47
C PHE A 180 -18.99 -14.62 -15.76
#